data_AF-D3ALL1-F1
#
_entry.id   AF-D3ALL1-F1
#
_cell.length_a   1.000
_cell.length_b   1.000
_cell.length_c   1.000
_cell.angle_alpha   90.00
_cell.angle_beta   90.00
_cell.angle_gamma   90.00
#
_symmetry.space_group_name_H-M   'P 1'
#
loop_
_entity.id
_entity.type
_entity.pdbx_description
1 polymer ?
#
loop_
_entity_poly.entity_id
_entity_poly.type
_entity_poly.pdbx_seq_one_letter_code
_entity_poly.pdbx_strand_id
1 'polypeptide(L)' 'MMENAEKTAALVREKTKDARLAECVKVLLTVSEDYIRHAFSAMEAACGSVEAYLYERIGLNERKRAELKRKFLL' A
#
# COMPACT_ATOMS: atom_id res chain seq x y z
N MET A 1 -6.74 8.05 -5.54
CA MET A 1 -5.93 8.40 -4.35
C MET A 1 -4.92 9.50 -4.66
N MET A 2 -4.05 9.36 -5.67
CA MET A 2 -3.09 10.41 -6.06
C MET A 2 -3.75 11.77 -6.36
N GLU A 3 -4.87 11.79 -7.11
CA GLU A 3 -5.57 13.05 -7.44
C GLU A 3 -6.06 13.83 -6.20
N ASN A 4 -6.44 13.12 -5.13
CA ASN A 4 -6.86 13.76 -3.87
C ASN A 4 -5.65 14.22 -3.04
N ALA A 5 -4.54 13.48 -3.08
CA ALA A 5 -3.29 13.90 -2.45
C ALA A 5 -2.75 15.20 -3.07
N GLU A 6 -2.81 15.32 -4.40
CA GLU A 6 -2.36 16.53 -5.10
C GLU A 6 -3.26 17.73 -4.86
N LYS A 7 -4.58 17.55 -4.90
CA LYS A 7 -5.54 18.61 -4.54
C LYS A 7 -5.34 19.11 -3.11
N THR A 8 -5.11 18.19 -2.17
CA THR A 8 -4.89 18.53 -0.75
C THR A 8 -3.55 19.22 -0.53
N ALA A 9 -2.48 18.74 -1.17
CA ALA A 9 -1.16 19.38 -1.12
C ALA A 9 -1.20 20.80 -1.72
N ALA A 10 -1.92 20.98 -2.83
CA ALA A 10 -2.12 22.30 -3.44
C ALA A 10 -2.84 23.27 -2.49
N LEU A 11 -3.91 22.81 -1.82
CA LEU A 11 -4.65 23.60 -0.84
C LEU A 11 -3.77 23.99 0.36
N VAL A 12 -2.98 23.05 0.89
CA VAL A 12 -2.05 23.31 2.00
C VAL A 12 -1.01 24.36 1.59
N ARG A 13 -0.43 24.23 0.38
CA ARG A 13 0.52 25.22 -0.16
C ARG A 13 -0.12 26.59 -0.32
N GLU A 14 -1.36 26.67 -0.80
CA GLU A 14 -2.09 27.92 -0.98
C GLU A 14 -2.31 28.66 0.35
N LYS A 15 -2.74 27.92 1.39
CA LYS A 15 -3.12 28.46 2.70
C LYS A 15 -1.94 28.77 3.62
N THR A 16 -0.91 27.94 3.59
CA THR A 16 0.23 28.05 4.51
C THR A 16 1.44 28.75 3.89
N LYS A 17 1.49 28.82 2.56
CA LYS A 17 2.67 29.23 1.77
C LYS A 17 3.93 28.39 2.04
N ASP A 18 3.80 27.28 2.76
CA ASP A 18 4.89 26.36 3.08
C ASP A 18 4.90 25.17 2.10
N ALA A 19 5.91 25.15 1.24
CA ALA A 19 6.09 24.08 0.26
C ALA A 19 6.54 22.75 0.90
N ARG A 20 7.27 22.79 2.02
CA ARG A 20 7.71 21.57 2.73
C ARG A 20 6.52 20.90 3.40
N LEU A 21 5.66 21.69 4.04
CA LEU A 21 4.44 21.17 4.65
C LEU A 21 3.48 20.54 3.62
N ALA A 22 3.32 21.17 2.45
CA ALA A 22 2.54 20.61 1.36
C ALA A 22 3.09 19.27 0.85
N GLU A 23 4.42 19.15 0.75
CA GLU A 23 5.08 17.90 0.35
C GLU A 23 4.90 16.78 1.39
N CYS A 24 5.03 17.11 2.68
CA CYS A 24 4.74 16.16 3.76
C CYS A 24 3.30 15.64 3.69
N VAL A 25 2.33 16.52 3.44
CA VAL A 25 0.92 16.14 3.29
C VAL A 25 0.70 15.27 2.05
N LYS A 26 1.37 15.58 0.93
CA LYS A 26 1.32 14.74 -0.28
C LYS A 26 1.80 13.32 0.04
N VAL A 27 2.97 13.20 0.66
CA VAL A 27 3.57 11.91 1.06
C VAL A 27 2.65 11.15 2.00
N LEU A 28 2.07 11.81 3.01
CA LEU A 28 1.13 11.17 3.96
C LEU A 28 -0.15 10.66 3.30
N LEU A 29 -0.59 11.28 2.20
CA LEU A 29 -1.81 10.93 1.48
C LEU A 29 -1.56 9.97 0.31
N THR A 30 -0.31 9.60 0.07
CA THR A 30 0.09 8.63 -0.95
C THR A 30 0.70 7.40 -0.30
N VAL A 31 0.38 6.22 -0.83
CA VAL A 31 1.20 5.04 -0.53
C VAL A 31 2.50 5.16 -1.31
N SER A 32 3.64 5.11 -0.61
CA SER A 32 4.96 5.00 -1.24
C SER A 32 5.16 3.56 -1.71
N GLU A 33 5.86 3.38 -2.82
CA GLU A 33 6.35 2.07 -3.26
C GLU A 33 7.17 1.39 -2.16
N ASP A 34 8.00 2.17 -1.45
CA ASP A 34 8.82 1.69 -0.34
C ASP A 34 7.98 1.13 0.81
N TYR A 35 6.80 1.70 1.05
CA TYR A 35 5.88 1.18 2.07
C TYR A 35 5.38 -0.22 1.71
N ILE A 36 5.02 -0.44 0.45
CA ILE A 36 4.60 -1.75 -0.05
C ILE A 36 5.77 -2.75 0.00
N ARG A 37 6.96 -2.30 -0.42
CA ARG A 37 8.18 -3.12 -0.38
C ARG A 37 8.53 -3.55 1.04
N HIS A 38 8.48 -2.63 2.01
CA HIS A 38 8.70 -2.95 3.42
C HIS A 38 7.67 -3.95 3.96
N ALA A 39 6.40 -3.84 3.57
CA ALA A 39 5.40 -4.82 3.96
C ALA A 39 5.73 -6.22 3.42
N PHE A 40 6.15 -6.34 2.16
CA PHE A 40 6.58 -7.64 1.61
C PHE A 40 7.85 -8.17 2.27
N SER A 41 8.86 -7.34 2.50
CA SER A 41 10.07 -7.75 3.23
C SER A 41 9.76 -8.24 4.65
N ALA A 42 8.80 -7.61 5.34
CA ALA A 42 8.36 -8.07 6.65
C ALA A 42 7.65 -9.44 6.60
N MET A 43 6.86 -9.70 5.55
CA MET A 43 6.23 -11.01 5.33
C MET A 43 7.28 -12.10 5.06
N GLU A 44 8.26 -11.80 4.19
CA GLU A 44 9.37 -12.71 3.87
C GLU A 44 10.24 -13.00 5.11
N ALA A 45 10.54 -11.98 5.92
CA ALA A 45 11.28 -12.16 7.16
C ALA A 45 10.55 -13.04 8.18
N ALA A 46 9.20 -13.01 8.19
CA ALA A 46 8.39 -13.77 9.14
C ALA A 46 8.18 -15.23 8.72
N CYS A 47 8.02 -15.52 7.43
CA CYS A 47 7.60 -16.84 6.93
C CYS A 47 8.48 -17.39 5.80
N GLY A 48 9.59 -16.76 5.46
CA GLY A 48 10.50 -17.16 4.38
C GLY A 48 10.04 -16.78 2.97
N SER A 49 8.74 -16.57 2.76
CA SER A 49 8.18 -16.00 1.53
C SER A 49 6.82 -15.34 1.78
N VAL A 50 6.41 -14.45 0.87
CA VAL A 50 5.06 -13.87 0.90
C VAL A 50 3.99 -14.96 0.75
N GLU A 51 4.20 -15.96 -0.11
CA GLU A 51 3.28 -17.08 -0.28
C GLU A 51 3.09 -17.88 1.01
N ALA A 52 4.17 -18.19 1.72
CA ALA A 52 4.12 -18.90 3.00
C ALA A 52 3.38 -18.05 4.04
N TYR A 53 3.66 -16.74 4.11
CA TYR A 53 2.93 -15.83 4.99
C TYR A 53 1.41 -15.83 4.71
N LEU A 54 1.01 -15.76 3.45
CA LEU A 54 -0.39 -15.79 3.05
C LEU A 54 -1.05 -17.14 3.40
N TYR A 55 -0.33 -18.25 3.27
CA TYR A 55 -0.85 -19.56 3.62
C TYR A 55 -0.96 -19.74 5.15
N GLU A 56 0.12 -19.51 5.87
CA GLU A 56 0.27 -19.85 7.29
C GLU A 56 -0.39 -18.82 8.23
N ARG A 57 -0.25 -17.52 7.94
CA ARG A 57 -0.72 -16.44 8.83
C ARG A 57 -2.09 -15.93 8.43
N ILE A 58 -2.36 -15.84 7.13
CA ILE A 58 -3.63 -15.33 6.60
C ILE A 58 -4.63 -16.47 6.31
N GLY A 59 -4.15 -17.73 6.22
CA GLY A 59 -5.01 -18.89 5.96
C GLY A 59 -5.52 -18.96 4.53
N LEU A 60 -4.79 -18.39 3.56
CA LEU A 60 -5.08 -18.43 2.13
C LEU A 60 -4.58 -19.74 1.51
N ASN A 61 -5.32 -20.82 1.76
CA ASN A 61 -5.06 -22.11 1.16
C ASN A 61 -5.44 -22.18 -0.34
N GLU A 62 -5.07 -23.27 -0.99
CA GLU A 62 -5.27 -23.47 -2.44
C GLU A 62 -6.73 -23.31 -2.88
N ARG A 63 -7.68 -23.83 -2.08
CA ARG A 63 -9.12 -23.69 -2.37
C ARG A 63 -9.53 -22.23 -2.42
N LYS A 64 -9.18 -21.44 -1.40
CA LYS A 64 -9.49 -20.00 -1.36
C LYS A 64 -8.75 -19.23 -2.45
N ARG A 65 -7.49 -19.59 -2.74
CA ARG A 65 -6.73 -19.00 -3.84
C ARG A 65 -7.42 -19.25 -5.19
N ALA A 66 -7.91 -20.46 -5.44
CA ALA A 66 -8.66 -20.79 -6.65
C ALA A 66 -9.98 -20.00 -6.74
N GLU A 67 -10.70 -19.82 -5.62
CA GLU A 67 -11.90 -18.99 -5.55
C GLU A 67 -11.61 -17.52 -5.90
N LEU A 68 -10.54 -16.94 -5.36
CA LEU A 68 -10.12 -15.59 -5.70
C LEU A 68 -9.74 -15.47 -7.18
N LYS A 69 -8.98 -16.43 -7.72
CA LYS A 69 -8.62 -16.43 -9.15
C LYS A 69 -9.86 -16.47 -10.04
N ARG A 70 -10.85 -17.32 -9.73
CA ARG A 70 -12.12 -17.38 -10.48
C ARG A 70 -12.92 -16.08 -10.42
N LYS A 71 -12.78 -15.30 -9.34
CA LYS A 71 -13.56 -14.06 -9.15
C LYS A 71 -12.93 -12.84 -9.83
N PHE A 72 -11.61 -12.82 -9.96
CA PHE A 72 -10.87 -11.61 -10.33
C PHE A 72 -9.96 -11.76 -11.55
N LEU A 73 -9.68 -12.98 -12.03
CA LEU A 73 -8.80 -13.24 -13.18
C LEU A 73 -9.50 -13.99 -14.34
N LEU A 74 -10.76 -14.35 -14.16
CA LEU A 74 -11.67 -14.93 -15.16
C LEU A 74 -12.95 -14.11 -15.17
#